data_AF-A0A925Z2W3-F1
#
_entry.id   AF-A0A925Z2W3-F1
#
_cell.length_a   1.000
_cell.length_b   1.000
_cell.length_c   1.000
_cell.angle_alpha   90.00
_cell.angle_beta   90.00
_cell.angle_gamma   90.00
#
_symmetry.space_group_name_H-M   'P 1'
#
loop_
_entity.id
_entity.type
_entity.pdbx_description
1 polymer ?
#
loop_
_entity_poly.entity_id
_entity_poly.type
_entity_poly.pdbx_seq_one_letter_code
_entity_poly.pdbx_strand_id
1 'polypeptide(L)' 'MKIRIVLVVFAALGLGALGAFLTLKPSDGDAERVRTEGQALIGGPFQLIDHTGRTVTDADFRGQF' A
#
# COMPACT_ATOMS: atom_id res chain seq x y z
N MET A 1 -39.52 39.50 4.18
CA MET A 1 -38.71 39.03 5.32
C MET A 1 -38.25 37.58 5.16
N LYS A 2 -39.16 36.64 4.85
CA LYS A 2 -38.86 35.21 4.61
C LYS A 2 -37.78 34.96 3.55
N ILE A 3 -37.80 35.71 2.43
CA ILE A 3 -36.85 35.53 1.32
C ILE A 3 -35.40 35.87 1.69
N ARG A 4 -35.19 36.82 2.62
CA ARG A 4 -33.84 37.17 3.09
C ARG A 4 -33.25 36.06 3.95
N ILE A 5 -34.09 35.42 4.76
CA ILE A 5 -33.69 34.26 5.57
C ILE A 5 -33.31 33.09 4.65
N VAL A 6 -34.12 32.83 3.62
CA VAL A 6 -33.81 31.78 2.63
C VAL A 6 -32.47 32.02 1.93
N LEU A 7 -32.19 33.26 1.52
CA LEU A 7 -30.91 33.61 0.89
C LEU A 7 -29.72 33.45 1.84
N VAL A 8 -29.85 33.82 3.11
CA VAL A 8 -28.79 33.66 4.11
C VAL A 8 -28.53 32.17 4.39
N VAL A 9 -29.56 31.35 4.48
CA VAL A 9 -29.43 29.90 4.67
C VAL A 9 -28.73 29.25 3.46
N PHE A 10 -29.11 29.64 2.24
CA PHE A 10 -28.45 29.13 1.03
C PHE A 10 -26.99 29.58 0.94
N ALA A 11 -26.68 30.82 1.29
CA ALA A 11 -25.31 31.32 1.30
C ALA A 11 -24.45 30.59 2.35
N ALA A 12 -25.00 30.35 3.55
CA ALA A 12 -24.31 29.61 4.60
C ALA A 12 -24.05 28.14 4.21
N LEU A 13 -25.04 27.47 3.60
CA LEU A 13 -24.89 26.10 3.10
C LEU A 13 -23.87 26.03 1.95
N GLY A 14 -23.91 26.99 1.02
CA GLY A 14 -22.96 27.06 -0.10
C GLY A 14 -21.53 27.27 0.38
N LEU A 15 -21.31 28.17 1.34
CA LEU A 15 -19.99 28.41 1.92
C LEU A 15 -19.47 27.20 2.70
N GLY A 16 -20.34 26.51 3.44
CA GLY A 16 -19.98 25.27 4.15
C GLY A 16 -19.59 24.15 3.19
N ALA A 17 -20.37 23.94 2.11
CA ALA A 17 -20.09 22.94 1.08
C ALA A 17 -18.78 23.26 0.33
N LEU A 18 -18.54 24.53 -0.01
CA LEU A 18 -17.32 24.96 -0.68
C LEU A 18 -16.10 24.80 0.22
N GLY A 19 -16.22 25.13 1.50
CA GLY A 19 -15.16 24.91 2.49
C GLY A 19 -14.81 23.43 2.66
N ALA A 20 -15.82 22.56 2.73
CA ALA A 20 -15.61 21.11 2.79
C ALA A 20 -14.97 20.59 1.49
N PHE A 21 -15.42 21.05 0.33
CA PHE A 21 -14.88 20.64 -0.96
C PHE A 21 -13.40 21.03 -1.13
N LEU A 22 -13.02 22.22 -0.66
CA LEU A 22 -11.63 22.69 -0.71
C LEU A 22 -10.71 22.01 0.31
N THR A 23 -11.25 21.50 1.41
CA THR A 23 -10.47 20.89 2.51
C THR A 23 -10.46 19.37 2.48
N LEU A 24 -11.42 18.72 1.82
CA LEU A 24 -11.38 17.29 1.53
C LEU A 24 -10.30 17.01 0.49
N LYS A 25 -9.07 16.84 0.98
CA LYS A 25 -8.03 16.16 0.23
C LYS A 25 -8.47 14.70 0.09
N PRO A 26 -8.48 14.12 -1.11
CA PRO A 26 -8.64 12.68 -1.24
C PRO A 26 -7.53 12.06 -0.39
N SER A 27 -7.90 11.43 0.71
CA SER A 27 -7.05 10.37 1.25
C SER A 27 -7.07 9.34 0.15
N ASP A 28 -6.05 9.38 -0.72
CA ASP A 28 -5.62 8.20 -1.43
C ASP A 28 -5.51 7.17 -0.31
N GLY A 29 -6.53 6.31 -0.23
CA GLY A 29 -6.56 5.29 0.79
C GLY A 29 -5.18 4.68 0.76
N ASP A 30 -4.63 4.40 1.93
CA ASP A 30 -3.60 3.40 2.04
C ASP A 30 -4.21 2.14 1.42
N ALA A 31 -4.16 2.05 0.08
CA ALA A 31 -4.01 0.84 -0.68
C ALA A 31 -2.76 0.30 -0.01
N GLU A 32 -3.06 -0.48 1.03
CA GLU A 32 -2.16 -1.19 1.89
C GLU A 32 -1.01 -1.54 0.98
N ARG A 33 0.06 -0.74 1.08
CA ARG A 33 1.28 -1.07 0.37
C ARG A 33 1.66 -2.31 1.12
N VAL A 34 1.19 -3.46 0.63
CA VAL A 34 1.66 -4.77 0.99
C VAL A 34 3.11 -4.66 0.61
N ARG A 35 3.92 -4.19 1.57
CA ARG A 35 5.35 -4.24 1.50
C ARG A 35 5.59 -5.73 1.60
N THR A 36 5.67 -6.39 0.45
CA THR A 36 6.20 -7.74 0.34
C THR A 36 7.68 -7.63 0.67
N GLU A 37 7.99 -7.42 1.95
CA GLU A 37 9.33 -7.57 2.49
C GLU A 37 9.55 -9.08 2.57
N GLY A 38 10.39 -9.59 1.67
CA GLY A 38 10.59 -11.01 1.47
C GLY A 38 9.88 -11.49 0.22
N GLN A 39 10.56 -11.34 -0.92
CA GLN A 39 10.46 -12.41 -1.91
C GLN A 39 10.76 -13.69 -1.14
N ALA A 40 9.77 -14.56 -0.99
CA ALA A 40 9.98 -15.85 -0.38
C ALA A 40 11.03 -16.57 -1.24
N LEU A 41 12.29 -16.57 -0.78
CA LEU A 41 13.42 -17.28 -1.38
C LEU A 41 13.26 -18.80 -1.17
N ILE A 42 12.03 -19.32 -1.14
CA ILE A 42 11.79 -20.76 -1.03
C ILE A 42 12.30 -21.36 -2.34
N GLY A 43 13.48 -21.98 -2.29
CA GLY A 43 14.22 -22.47 -3.47
C GLY A 43 15.15 -21.45 -4.14
N GLY A 44 15.54 -20.35 -3.48
CA GLY A 44 16.57 -19.44 -3.98
C GLY A 44 17.97 -20.08 -3.99
N PRO A 45 18.98 -19.40 -4.58
CA PRO A 45 20.38 -19.86 -4.51
C PRO A 45 20.77 -20.11 -3.05
N PHE A 46 21.29 -21.29 -2.76
CA PHE A 46 21.74 -21.64 -1.42
C PHE A 46 23.24 -21.89 -1.43
N GLN A 47 23.83 -21.71 -0.26
CA GLN A 47 25.18 -22.17 0.05
C GLN A 47 25.12 -22.80 1.43
N LEU A 48 25.34 -24.11 1.50
CA LEU A 48 25.20 -24.92 2.71
C LEU A 48 26.45 -25.78 2.91
N ILE A 49 26.56 -26.37 4.09
CA ILE A 49 27.57 -27.37 4.40
C ILE A 49 26.89 -28.74 4.40
N ASP A 50 27.42 -29.68 3.64
CA ASP A 50 26.92 -31.05 3.62
C ASP A 50 27.40 -31.85 4.84
N HIS A 51 26.94 -33.10 4.96
CA HIS A 51 27.31 -33.99 6.06
C HIS A 51 28.81 -34.37 6.10
N THR A 52 29.56 -34.08 5.04
CA THR A 52 31.01 -34.31 4.94
C THR A 52 31.82 -33.06 5.29
N GLY A 53 31.17 -31.92 5.52
CA GLY A 53 31.81 -30.63 5.77
C GLY A 53 32.13 -29.83 4.51
N ARG A 54 31.64 -30.27 3.34
CA ARG A 54 31.88 -29.58 2.07
C ARG A 54 30.84 -28.48 1.84
N THR A 55 31.29 -27.32 1.37
CA THR A 55 30.41 -26.27 0.86
C THR A 55 29.74 -26.71 -0.44
N VAL A 56 28.41 -26.72 -0.45
CA VAL A 56 27.57 -27.05 -1.59
C VAL A 56 26.60 -25.92 -1.90
N THR A 57 26.22 -25.80 -3.16
CA THR A 57 25.39 -24.73 -3.71
C THR A 57 24.24 -25.28 -4.53
N ASP A 58 23.29 -24.43 -4.92
CA ASP A 58 22.19 -24.85 -5.79
C ASP A 58 22.67 -25.45 -7.11
N ALA A 59 23.79 -24.97 -7.65
CA ALA A 59 24.39 -25.49 -8.88
C ALA A 59 24.80 -26.96 -8.80
N ASP A 60 25.18 -27.44 -7.61
CA ASP A 60 25.62 -28.82 -7.39
C ASP A 60 24.45 -29.83 -7.48
N PHE A 61 23.21 -29.36 -7.34
CA PHE A 61 22.01 -30.20 -7.33
C PHE A 61 21.08 -29.98 -8.55
N ARG A 62 21.42 -29.06 -9.46
CA ARG A 62 20.65 -28.85 -10.69
C ARG A 62 20.72 -30.09 -11.60
N GLY A 63 19.57 -30.58 -12.05
CA GLY A 63 19.53 -31.71 -13.00
C GLY A 63 19.64 -33.09 -12.37
N GLN A 64 19.69 -33.17 -11.04
CA GLN A 64 19.50 -34.42 -10.30
C GLN A 64 18.05 -34.49 -9.84
N PHE A 65 17.29 -35.44 -10.37
CA PHE A 65 15.88 -35.71 -10.00
C PHE A 65 15.64 -37.22 -10.00
#